data_AF-A0A9Q7SV17-F1
#
_entry.id   AF-A0A9Q7SV17-F1
#
_cell.length_a   1.000
_cell.length_b   1.000
_cell.length_c   1.000
_cell.angle_alpha   90.00
_cell.angle_beta   90.00
_cell.angle_gamma   90.00
#
_symmetry.space_group_name_H-M   'P 1'
#
loop_
_entity.id
_entity.type
_entity.pdbx_description
1 polymer ?
#
loop_
_entity_poly.entity_id
_entity_poly.type
_entity_poly.pdbx_seq_one_letter_code
_entity_poly.pdbx_strand_id
1 'polypeptide(L)'
;MNIKNKKHILKKFIAMVLIAGVVTVEAGAITASAAEPTNSPMSATVDQCDFLNVRSGASANDAVVGKINTGDKVEVLELHSNGWIKIKSVDNVTGWVNGDYLTIQGGNVDAKVQNVLNLAFKQQGKPYKWGATGPNSFDCSGFTSYVYKNGAGVNLPRVSRSQATVGKKVSRAELKPGDLVFFGSGGSINHVGLYVGDSKFIHSPQTGDVVKVTSMAPGTNYAKRLITATRVLQ
;
A
#
# COMPACT_ATOMS: atom_id res chain seq x y z
N MET A 1 51.47 47.68 34.92
CA MET A 1 52.50 47.89 33.88
C MET A 1 51.87 47.55 32.54
N ASN A 2 51.79 48.54 31.64
CA ASN A 2 51.54 48.48 30.18
C ASN A 2 50.27 47.77 29.61
N ILE A 3 49.32 48.52 29.00
CA ILE A 3 49.32 48.98 27.57
C ILE A 3 48.98 47.80 26.63
N LYS A 4 47.99 47.78 25.73
CA LYS A 4 47.23 48.82 25.00
C LYS A 4 46.17 48.12 24.11
N ASN A 5 45.08 48.84 23.81
CA ASN A 5 44.45 48.97 22.48
C ASN A 5 43.66 47.78 21.88
N LYS A 6 42.52 47.94 21.21
CA LYS A 6 41.96 49.13 20.53
C LYS A 6 40.54 48.83 20.01
N LYS A 7 39.75 49.91 19.86
CA LYS A 7 38.70 50.19 18.84
C LYS A 7 37.34 49.49 19.00
N HIS A 8 36.18 50.14 18.83
CA HIS A 8 35.85 51.55 18.60
C HIS A 8 34.32 51.74 18.71
N ILE A 9 33.94 52.81 19.41
CA ILE A 9 32.92 53.82 19.04
C ILE A 9 31.43 53.45 19.19
N LEU A 10 30.95 53.86 20.37
CA LEU A 10 29.66 54.45 20.73
C LEU A 10 29.18 55.58 19.79
N LYS A 11 27.85 55.72 19.61
CA LYS A 11 27.03 56.97 19.54
C LYS A 11 25.80 56.72 18.64
N LYS A 12 24.59 57.25 18.83
CA LYS A 12 23.83 57.93 19.90
C LYS A 12 22.48 58.36 19.22
N PHE A 13 21.39 58.41 20.00
CA PHE A 13 20.25 59.35 19.90
C PHE A 13 19.05 59.18 18.92
N ILE A 14 17.86 59.05 19.55
CA ILE A 14 16.64 59.93 19.53
C ILE A 14 15.62 59.95 18.36
N ALA A 15 14.34 59.88 18.80
CA ALA A 15 13.06 60.44 18.30
C ALA A 15 12.24 59.80 17.15
N MET A 16 11.14 59.17 17.58
CA MET A 16 9.72 59.39 17.21
C MET A 16 9.39 60.36 16.05
N VAL A 17 8.74 59.86 14.98
CA VAL A 17 7.70 60.52 14.17
C VAL A 17 6.83 59.45 13.47
N LEU A 18 5.50 59.56 13.58
CA LEU A 18 4.46 58.84 12.81
C LEU A 18 4.34 59.44 11.39
N ILE A 19 4.03 58.65 10.36
CA ILE A 19 3.05 58.97 9.27
C ILE A 19 2.98 57.83 8.22
N ALA A 20 1.73 57.50 7.88
CA ALA A 20 1.10 56.86 6.72
C ALA A 20 1.91 56.16 5.61
N GLY A 21 1.37 55.01 5.17
CA GLY A 21 1.24 54.73 3.73
C GLY A 21 1.82 53.39 3.25
N VAL A 22 0.92 52.56 2.71
CA VAL A 22 1.15 51.40 1.84
C VAL A 22 1.74 50.15 2.51
N VAL A 23 0.85 49.21 2.85
CA VAL A 23 1.24 47.79 3.00
C VAL A 23 1.36 47.20 1.60
N THR A 24 2.58 47.13 1.08
CA THR A 24 2.92 46.17 0.04
C THR A 24 2.88 44.78 0.66
N VAL A 25 1.98 43.93 0.19
CA VAL A 25 1.94 42.52 0.56
C VAL A 25 3.07 41.82 -0.18
N GLU A 26 4.21 41.61 0.48
CA GLU A 26 5.22 40.67 -0.01
C GLU A 26 4.67 39.25 0.12
N ALA A 27 4.70 38.50 -0.98
CA ALA A 27 4.41 37.08 -1.01
C ALA A 27 5.49 36.32 -0.22
N GLY A 28 5.31 36.24 1.09
CA GLY A 28 6.08 35.36 1.95
C GLY A 28 5.84 33.90 1.54
N ALA A 29 6.91 33.21 1.17
CA ALA A 29 6.91 31.80 0.86
C ALA A 29 6.31 31.02 2.05
N ILE A 30 5.10 30.49 1.85
CA ILE A 30 4.55 29.45 2.71
C ILE A 30 5.39 28.19 2.51
N THR A 31 6.38 28.00 3.37
CA THR A 31 6.96 26.67 3.58
C THR A 31 5.87 25.79 4.17
N ALA A 32 5.14 25.11 3.29
CA ALA A 32 4.30 23.99 3.67
C ALA A 32 5.24 22.91 4.23
N SER A 33 5.37 22.88 5.55
CA SER A 33 5.89 21.74 6.28
C SER A 33 5.04 20.54 5.89
N ALA A 34 5.61 19.65 5.10
CA ALA A 34 4.98 18.41 4.71
C ALA A 34 4.69 17.63 6.01
N ALA A 35 3.42 17.59 6.42
CA ALA A 35 2.99 16.64 7.41
C ALA A 35 3.34 15.25 6.89
N GLU A 36 4.19 14.54 7.63
CA GLU A 36 4.38 13.09 7.52
C GLU A 36 3.00 12.43 7.32
N PRO A 37 2.83 11.51 6.36
CA PRO A 37 1.57 10.79 6.23
C PRO A 37 1.36 9.99 7.52
N THR A 38 0.45 10.45 8.37
CA THR A 38 0.02 9.73 9.55
C THR A 38 -0.79 8.52 9.09
N ASN A 39 -0.09 7.43 8.76
CA ASN A 39 -0.70 6.11 8.72
C ASN A 39 -1.17 5.82 10.15
N SER A 40 -2.42 6.18 10.47
CA SER A 40 -3.08 5.64 11.65
C SER A 40 -2.97 4.12 11.56
N PRO A 41 -2.50 3.45 12.61
CA PRO A 41 -2.37 2.01 12.56
C PRO A 41 -3.76 1.41 12.34
N MET A 42 -3.87 0.57 11.31
CA MET A 42 -5.11 -0.12 10.98
C MET A 42 -5.53 -0.94 12.21
N SER A 43 -6.81 -0.97 12.58
CA SER A 43 -7.27 -1.89 13.64
C SER A 43 -8.10 -3.02 13.05
N ALA A 44 -8.20 -4.15 13.72
CA ALA A 44 -9.02 -5.27 13.31
C ALA A 44 -9.68 -5.93 14.51
N THR A 45 -10.84 -6.52 14.28
CA THR A 45 -11.60 -7.26 15.27
C THR A 45 -11.55 -8.73 14.90
N VAL A 46 -11.22 -9.59 15.85
CA VAL A 46 -11.27 -11.04 15.65
C VAL A 46 -12.73 -11.47 15.50
N ASP A 47 -13.06 -12.19 14.42
CA ASP A 47 -14.39 -12.71 14.18
C ASP A 47 -14.35 -14.14 13.60
N GLN A 48 -15.52 -14.75 13.41
CA GLN A 48 -15.70 -16.09 12.81
C GLN A 48 -15.03 -17.26 13.56
N CYS A 49 -14.61 -17.09 14.81
CA CYS A 49 -14.05 -18.16 15.65
C CYS A 49 -14.45 -17.96 17.13
N ASP A 50 -14.01 -18.84 18.03
CA ASP A 50 -14.04 -18.56 19.49
C ASP A 50 -12.75 -17.85 19.94
N PHE A 51 -11.64 -18.20 19.29
CA PHE A 51 -10.33 -17.60 19.47
C PHE A 51 -9.43 -17.88 18.27
N LEU A 52 -8.39 -17.05 18.14
CA LEU A 52 -7.39 -17.14 17.09
C LEU A 52 -5.99 -17.25 17.70
N ASN A 53 -5.21 -18.20 17.18
CA ASN A 53 -3.82 -18.38 17.58
C ASN A 53 -2.95 -17.32 16.91
N VAL A 54 -2.20 -16.57 17.72
CA VAL A 54 -1.14 -15.68 17.26
C VAL A 54 0.15 -16.49 17.13
N ARG A 55 0.81 -16.42 15.99
CA ARG A 55 1.96 -17.27 15.64
C ARG A 55 3.25 -16.47 15.44
N SER A 56 4.38 -17.15 15.59
CA SER A 56 5.71 -16.55 15.42
C SER A 56 6.01 -16.17 13.96
N GLY A 57 5.32 -16.78 13.00
CA GLY A 57 5.48 -16.53 11.57
C GLY A 57 4.16 -16.67 10.81
N ALA A 58 4.18 -16.26 9.55
CA ALA A 58 3.04 -16.23 8.64
C ALA A 58 2.63 -17.64 8.13
N SER A 59 2.50 -18.63 9.01
CA SER A 59 2.13 -20.01 8.66
C SER A 59 1.39 -20.73 9.78
N ALA A 60 0.50 -21.66 9.42
CA ALA A 60 -0.21 -22.49 10.39
C ALA A 60 0.72 -23.47 11.14
N ASN A 61 1.93 -23.67 10.63
CA ASN A 61 2.96 -24.55 11.24
C ASN A 61 3.91 -23.79 12.17
N ASP A 62 3.89 -22.45 12.16
CA ASP A 62 4.74 -21.65 13.04
C ASP A 62 4.24 -21.73 14.48
N ALA A 63 5.17 -21.58 15.43
CA ALA A 63 4.89 -21.73 16.86
C ALA A 63 3.80 -20.74 17.32
N VAL A 64 2.89 -21.21 18.18
CA VAL A 64 1.89 -20.34 18.80
C VAL A 64 2.59 -19.50 19.89
N VAL A 65 2.55 -18.18 19.73
CA VAL A 65 3.16 -17.20 20.65
C VAL A 65 2.12 -16.47 21.50
N GLY A 66 0.83 -16.67 21.19
CA GLY A 66 -0.25 -16.11 21.99
C GLY A 66 -1.61 -16.49 21.43
N LYS A 67 -2.63 -15.92 22.06
CA LYS A 67 -4.04 -16.16 21.76
C LYS A 67 -4.78 -14.83 21.87
N ILE A 68 -5.71 -14.60 20.94
CA ILE A 68 -6.67 -13.50 20.96
C ILE A 68 -8.07 -14.08 20.81
N ASN A 69 -9.06 -13.54 21.51
CA ASN A 69 -10.43 -14.04 21.52
C ASN A 69 -11.29 -13.26 20.53
N THR A 70 -12.42 -13.83 20.17
CA THR A 70 -13.41 -13.17 19.31
C THR A 70 -13.93 -11.89 19.94
N GLY A 71 -14.01 -10.83 19.13
CA GLY A 71 -14.33 -9.47 19.57
C GLY A 71 -13.11 -8.66 20.00
N ASP A 72 -11.94 -9.28 20.20
CA ASP A 72 -10.72 -8.55 20.56
C ASP A 72 -10.30 -7.64 19.40
N LYS A 73 -9.90 -6.42 19.77
CA LYS A 73 -9.32 -5.45 18.84
C LYS A 73 -7.82 -5.61 18.80
N VAL A 74 -7.26 -5.57 17.59
CA VAL A 74 -5.83 -5.67 17.33
C VAL A 74 -5.38 -4.57 16.39
N GLU A 75 -4.17 -4.09 16.58
CA GLU A 75 -3.45 -3.23 15.66
C GLU A 75 -2.89 -4.09 14.52
N VAL A 76 -3.10 -3.72 13.26
CA VAL A 76 -2.55 -4.39 12.07
C VAL A 76 -1.26 -3.69 11.69
N LEU A 77 -0.17 -4.44 11.76
CA LEU A 77 1.19 -3.97 11.53
C LEU A 77 1.68 -4.29 10.11
N GLU A 78 1.32 -5.46 9.56
CA GLU A 78 1.83 -5.93 8.27
C GLU A 78 0.85 -6.90 7.61
N LEU A 79 0.69 -6.82 6.28
CA LEU A 79 -0.04 -7.80 5.49
C LEU A 79 0.96 -8.70 4.76
N HIS A 80 1.00 -9.98 5.11
CA HIS A 80 1.85 -10.93 4.44
C HIS A 80 1.24 -11.39 3.11
N SER A 81 2.12 -11.68 2.17
CA SER A 81 1.80 -12.16 0.83
C SER A 81 1.17 -13.56 0.74
N ASN A 82 0.71 -14.13 1.84
CA ASN A 82 0.01 -15.41 1.88
C ASN A 82 -1.29 -15.35 2.71
N GLY A 83 -1.82 -14.15 2.95
CA GLY A 83 -3.06 -13.93 3.70
C GLY A 83 -2.90 -13.89 5.21
N TRP A 84 -1.67 -14.00 5.72
CA TRP A 84 -1.39 -13.79 7.14
C TRP A 84 -1.22 -12.30 7.42
N ILE A 85 -1.63 -11.88 8.61
CA ILE A 85 -1.61 -10.49 9.04
C ILE A 85 -0.81 -10.45 10.33
N LYS A 86 0.23 -9.60 10.36
CA LYS A 86 0.95 -9.31 11.58
C LYS A 86 0.14 -8.31 12.38
N ILE A 87 -0.13 -8.65 13.62
CA ILE A 87 -0.93 -7.84 14.52
C ILE A 87 -0.19 -7.55 15.82
N LYS A 88 -0.68 -6.56 16.56
CA LYS A 88 -0.38 -6.32 17.97
C LYS A 88 -1.69 -6.15 18.73
N SER A 89 -1.96 -7.00 19.72
CA SER A 89 -3.17 -6.90 20.54
C SER A 89 -3.09 -5.77 21.56
N VAL A 90 -4.24 -5.41 22.16
CA VAL A 90 -4.31 -4.50 23.32
C VAL A 90 -3.41 -4.98 24.47
N ASP A 91 -3.30 -6.29 24.66
CA ASP A 91 -2.44 -6.92 25.67
C ASP A 91 -0.97 -7.05 25.23
N ASN A 92 -0.56 -6.33 24.18
CA ASN A 92 0.79 -6.34 23.60
C ASN A 92 1.26 -7.69 23.02
N VAL A 93 0.35 -8.64 22.76
CA VAL A 93 0.70 -9.87 22.03
C VAL A 93 0.93 -9.49 20.56
N THR A 94 2.16 -9.70 20.09
CA THR A 94 2.54 -9.39 18.70
C THR A 94 2.90 -10.67 17.95
N GLY A 95 2.36 -10.84 16.76
CA GLY A 95 2.67 -11.98 15.90
C GLY A 95 1.71 -12.06 14.72
N TRP A 96 1.67 -13.21 14.07
CA TRP A 96 0.94 -13.44 12.84
C TRP A 96 -0.35 -14.20 13.08
N VAL A 97 -1.43 -13.74 12.47
CA VAL A 97 -2.73 -14.41 12.48
C VAL A 97 -3.22 -14.60 11.06
N ASN A 98 -4.08 -15.58 10.83
CA ASN A 98 -4.69 -15.77 9.52
C ASN A 98 -5.76 -14.68 9.32
N GLY A 99 -5.63 -13.90 8.25
CA GLY A 99 -6.51 -12.76 7.95
C GLY A 99 -7.95 -13.14 7.62
N ASP A 100 -8.24 -14.42 7.35
CA ASP A 100 -9.63 -14.89 7.16
C ASP A 100 -10.46 -14.82 8.47
N TYR A 101 -9.83 -14.66 9.63
CA TYR A 101 -10.49 -14.53 10.95
C TYR A 101 -10.44 -13.11 11.54
N LEU A 102 -10.10 -12.11 10.71
CA LEU A 102 -10.05 -10.72 11.12
C LEU A 102 -10.98 -9.85 10.27
N THR A 103 -11.82 -9.08 10.94
CA THR A 103 -12.53 -7.95 10.36
C THR A 103 -11.76 -6.66 10.65
N ILE A 104 -11.03 -6.14 9.67
CA ILE A 104 -10.26 -4.89 9.80
C ILE A 104 -11.24 -3.70 9.92
N GLN A 105 -11.16 -2.95 11.02
CA GLN A 105 -11.95 -1.74 11.31
C GLN A 105 -11.01 -0.55 11.53
N GLY A 106 -11.20 0.55 10.82
CA GLY A 106 -10.42 1.78 11.04
C GLY A 106 -9.22 1.90 10.11
N GLY A 107 -9.35 2.84 9.19
CA GLY A 107 -8.49 3.04 8.03
C GLY A 107 -9.17 2.48 6.80
N ASN A 108 -9.65 3.34 5.89
CA ASN A 108 -10.17 2.94 4.58
C ASN A 108 -9.06 2.31 3.73
N VAL A 109 -8.64 1.10 4.06
CA VAL A 109 -8.42 0.08 3.04
C VAL A 109 -9.79 -0.58 2.92
N ASP A 110 -10.56 -0.14 1.93
CA ASP A 110 -11.91 -0.63 1.64
C ASP A 110 -11.96 -2.16 1.84
N ALA A 111 -12.93 -2.68 2.60
CA ALA A 111 -13.08 -4.13 2.83
C ALA A 111 -13.05 -4.93 1.51
N LYS A 112 -13.48 -4.31 0.41
CA LYS A 112 -13.34 -4.84 -0.95
C LYS A 112 -11.88 -5.03 -1.38
N VAL A 113 -10.98 -4.11 -1.06
CA VAL A 113 -9.54 -4.24 -1.33
C VAL A 113 -8.99 -5.47 -0.60
N GLN A 114 -9.35 -5.64 0.68
CA GLN A 114 -8.91 -6.81 1.44
C GLN A 114 -9.43 -8.12 0.83
N ASN A 115 -10.71 -8.16 0.46
CA ASN A 115 -11.29 -9.33 -0.19
C ASN A 115 -10.61 -9.64 -1.54
N VAL A 116 -10.26 -8.61 -2.32
CA VAL A 116 -9.51 -8.75 -3.57
C VAL A 116 -8.13 -9.35 -3.32
N LEU A 117 -7.40 -8.86 -2.30
CA LEU A 117 -6.08 -9.36 -1.93
C LEU A 117 -6.14 -10.80 -1.41
N ASN A 118 -7.05 -11.12 -0.48
CA ASN A 118 -7.24 -12.47 0.04
C ASN A 118 -7.57 -13.45 -1.09
N LEU A 119 -8.47 -13.06 -1.98
CA LEU A 119 -8.84 -13.91 -3.11
C LEU A 119 -7.68 -14.10 -4.09
N ALA A 120 -6.88 -13.06 -4.33
CA ALA A 120 -5.69 -13.12 -5.17
C ALA A 120 -4.68 -14.14 -4.63
N PHE A 121 -4.38 -14.11 -3.33
CA PHE A 121 -3.49 -15.08 -2.70
C PHE A 121 -4.05 -16.51 -2.70
N LYS A 122 -5.37 -16.68 -2.57
CA LYS A 122 -6.05 -17.98 -2.76
C LYS A 122 -5.89 -18.55 -4.18
N GLN A 123 -5.52 -17.74 -5.18
CA GLN A 123 -5.22 -18.23 -6.53
C GLN A 123 -3.74 -18.55 -6.76
N GLN A 124 -2.85 -18.25 -5.81
CA GLN A 124 -1.42 -18.48 -5.98
C GLN A 124 -1.12 -19.96 -6.29
N GLY A 125 -0.18 -20.20 -7.19
CA GLY A 125 0.18 -21.53 -7.68
C GLY A 125 -0.70 -22.06 -8.82
N LYS A 126 -1.82 -21.41 -9.16
CA LYS A 126 -2.66 -21.83 -10.29
C LYS A 126 -1.98 -21.57 -11.63
N PRO A 127 -2.10 -22.46 -12.61
CA PRO A 127 -1.37 -22.37 -13.86
C PRO A 127 -1.82 -21.18 -14.72
N TYR A 128 -0.86 -20.60 -15.45
CA TYR A 128 -1.18 -19.68 -16.52
C TYR A 128 -1.84 -20.41 -17.69
N LYS A 129 -2.88 -19.80 -18.26
CA LYS A 129 -3.46 -20.22 -19.54
C LYS A 129 -3.95 -19.00 -20.31
N TRP A 130 -3.46 -18.82 -21.55
CA TRP A 130 -3.88 -17.72 -22.42
C TRP A 130 -5.41 -17.72 -22.58
N GLY A 131 -6.05 -16.57 -22.36
CA GLY A 131 -7.50 -16.45 -22.49
C GLY A 131 -8.28 -16.89 -21.24
N ALA A 132 -7.66 -17.54 -20.25
CA ALA A 132 -8.38 -18.07 -19.09
C ALA A 132 -8.74 -16.99 -18.06
N THR A 133 -9.91 -17.16 -17.42
CA THR A 133 -10.52 -16.20 -16.47
C THR A 133 -10.90 -16.86 -15.15
N GLY A 134 -10.29 -18.00 -14.80
CA GLY A 134 -10.53 -18.73 -13.55
C GLY A 134 -11.66 -19.77 -13.58
N PRO A 135 -11.90 -20.43 -12.44
CA PRO A 135 -11.10 -20.34 -11.21
C PRO A 135 -9.84 -21.22 -11.23
N ASN A 136 -9.67 -22.11 -12.22
CA ASN A 136 -8.60 -23.12 -12.21
C ASN A 136 -7.31 -22.70 -12.93
N SER A 137 -7.38 -21.71 -13.82
CA SER A 137 -6.24 -21.16 -14.55
C SER A 137 -6.54 -19.73 -14.99
N PHE A 138 -5.51 -18.95 -15.25
CA PHE A 138 -5.67 -17.52 -15.56
C PHE A 138 -4.65 -17.03 -16.58
N ASP A 139 -5.01 -16.07 -17.43
CA ASP A 139 -4.02 -15.11 -17.94
C ASP A 139 -3.92 -13.87 -17.04
N CYS A 140 -3.01 -12.95 -17.36
CA CYS A 140 -2.72 -11.79 -16.51
C CYS A 140 -3.96 -10.94 -16.21
N SER A 141 -4.70 -10.57 -17.24
CA SER A 141 -5.91 -9.75 -17.12
C SER A 141 -7.13 -10.55 -16.65
N GLY A 142 -7.22 -11.85 -16.97
CA GLY A 142 -8.26 -12.73 -16.48
C GLY A 142 -8.15 -12.96 -14.97
N PHE A 143 -6.91 -13.02 -14.45
CA PHE A 143 -6.64 -13.06 -13.01
C PHE A 143 -7.14 -11.80 -12.31
N THR A 144 -6.75 -10.62 -12.76
CA THR A 144 -7.19 -9.35 -12.14
C THR A 144 -8.71 -9.17 -12.26
N SER A 145 -9.31 -9.45 -13.43
CA SER A 145 -10.76 -9.44 -13.59
C SER A 145 -11.47 -10.36 -12.60
N TYR A 146 -10.95 -11.57 -12.41
CA TYR A 146 -11.55 -12.54 -11.49
C TYR A 146 -11.49 -12.06 -10.04
N VAL A 147 -10.35 -11.58 -9.57
CA VAL A 147 -10.20 -11.18 -8.15
C VAL A 147 -11.02 -9.93 -7.83
N TYR A 148 -11.10 -8.94 -8.72
CA TYR A 148 -11.97 -7.76 -8.52
C TYR A 148 -13.44 -8.09 -8.60
N LYS A 149 -13.85 -8.95 -9.53
CA LYS A 149 -15.26 -9.34 -9.65
C LYS A 149 -15.73 -10.07 -8.40
N ASN A 150 -14.98 -11.07 -7.94
CA ASN A 150 -15.42 -11.93 -6.85
C ASN A 150 -15.05 -11.39 -5.46
N GLY A 151 -14.03 -10.52 -5.34
CA GLY A 151 -13.66 -9.88 -4.08
C GLY A 151 -14.37 -8.55 -3.82
N ALA A 152 -14.68 -7.80 -4.87
CA ALA A 152 -15.21 -6.43 -4.76
C ALA A 152 -16.51 -6.17 -5.53
N GLY A 153 -17.00 -7.14 -6.31
CA GLY A 153 -18.14 -6.92 -7.22
C GLY A 153 -17.82 -6.03 -8.42
N VAL A 154 -16.54 -5.74 -8.69
CA VAL A 154 -16.13 -4.81 -9.76
C VAL A 154 -15.79 -5.56 -11.04
N ASN A 155 -16.51 -5.25 -12.11
CA ASN A 155 -16.25 -5.83 -13.43
C ASN A 155 -15.16 -5.04 -14.16
N LEU A 156 -13.96 -5.61 -14.21
CA LEU A 156 -12.86 -5.07 -15.02
C LEU A 156 -12.95 -5.53 -16.48
N PRO A 157 -12.57 -4.68 -17.45
CA PRO A 157 -12.42 -5.07 -18.85
C PRO A 157 -11.52 -6.29 -19.02
N ARG A 158 -11.76 -7.08 -20.07
CA ARG A 158 -11.08 -8.37 -20.27
C ARG A 158 -9.58 -8.26 -20.49
N VAL A 159 -9.09 -7.18 -21.10
CA VAL A 159 -7.69 -7.03 -21.53
C VAL A 159 -6.96 -5.96 -20.72
N SER A 160 -5.66 -6.19 -20.44
CA SER A 160 -4.81 -5.32 -19.62
C SER A 160 -4.79 -3.86 -20.05
N ARG A 161 -4.75 -3.60 -21.37
CA ARG A 161 -4.79 -2.25 -21.96
C ARG A 161 -6.05 -1.48 -21.56
N SER A 162 -7.21 -2.14 -21.58
CA SER A 162 -8.49 -1.53 -21.18
C SER A 162 -8.61 -1.44 -19.66
N GLN A 163 -8.06 -2.38 -18.91
CA GLN A 163 -8.01 -2.26 -17.44
C GLN A 163 -7.20 -1.03 -17.00
N ALA A 164 -6.15 -0.66 -17.74
CA ALA A 164 -5.34 0.52 -17.45
C ALA A 164 -6.07 1.86 -17.61
N THR A 165 -7.27 1.86 -18.19
CA THR A 165 -8.12 3.06 -18.29
C THR A 165 -9.19 3.11 -17.19
N VAL A 166 -9.24 2.12 -16.29
CA VAL A 166 -10.22 2.06 -15.20
C VAL A 166 -9.61 2.61 -13.92
N GLY A 167 -10.38 3.46 -13.23
CA GLY A 167 -10.00 4.04 -11.95
C GLY A 167 -9.08 5.26 -12.08
N LYS A 168 -8.50 5.69 -10.96
CA LYS A 168 -7.59 6.83 -10.88
C LYS A 168 -6.17 6.39 -11.20
N LYS A 169 -5.43 7.12 -12.04
CA LYS A 169 -3.98 6.89 -12.23
C LYS A 169 -3.21 7.19 -10.95
N VAL A 170 -2.27 6.32 -10.61
CA VAL A 170 -1.46 6.42 -9.38
C VAL A 170 0.01 6.46 -9.76
N SER A 171 0.77 7.34 -9.12
CA SER A 171 2.22 7.36 -9.27
C SER A 171 2.85 6.20 -8.51
N ARG A 172 4.07 5.81 -8.89
CA ARG A 172 4.79 4.72 -8.21
C ARG A 172 4.97 4.95 -6.71
N ALA A 173 5.16 6.21 -6.29
CA ALA A 173 5.35 6.59 -4.89
C ALA A 173 4.05 6.50 -4.07
N GLU A 174 2.89 6.52 -4.72
CA GLU A 174 1.58 6.50 -4.08
C GLU A 174 0.91 5.12 -4.11
N LEU A 175 1.62 4.10 -4.60
CA LEU A 175 1.08 2.75 -4.73
C LEU A 175 0.63 2.20 -3.38
N LYS A 176 -0.59 1.65 -3.35
CA LYS A 176 -1.21 1.01 -2.19
C LYS A 176 -1.70 -0.39 -2.58
N PRO A 177 -1.62 -1.39 -1.67
CA PRO A 177 -2.18 -2.70 -1.93
C PRO A 177 -3.60 -2.59 -2.49
N GLY A 178 -3.90 -3.35 -3.54
CA GLY A 178 -5.16 -3.21 -4.28
C GLY A 178 -5.10 -2.27 -5.48
N ASP A 179 -3.96 -1.67 -5.81
CA ASP A 179 -3.76 -0.98 -7.08
C ASP A 179 -3.40 -1.99 -8.19
N LEU A 180 -3.83 -1.73 -9.43
CA LEU A 180 -3.38 -2.46 -10.60
C LEU A 180 -2.10 -1.82 -11.15
N VAL A 181 -1.09 -2.65 -11.44
CA VAL A 181 0.17 -2.23 -12.04
C VAL A 181 0.31 -2.81 -13.45
N PHE A 182 0.64 -1.94 -14.41
CA PHE A 182 0.62 -2.26 -15.83
C PHE A 182 2.02 -2.18 -16.41
N PHE A 183 2.42 -3.22 -17.14
CA PHE A 183 3.76 -3.34 -17.71
C PHE A 183 3.72 -3.52 -19.22
N GLY A 184 4.81 -3.17 -19.87
CA GLY A 184 4.92 -3.25 -21.31
C GLY A 184 6.30 -2.99 -21.87
N SER A 185 6.34 -2.64 -23.15
CA SER A 185 7.53 -2.21 -23.89
C SER A 185 7.11 -1.23 -24.98
N GLY A 186 7.95 -0.25 -25.30
CA GLY A 186 7.64 0.77 -26.31
C GLY A 186 6.35 1.55 -26.05
N GLY A 187 5.97 1.73 -24.77
CA GLY A 187 4.72 2.38 -24.36
C GLY A 187 3.45 1.53 -24.49
N SER A 188 3.54 0.31 -25.05
CA SER A 188 2.39 -0.59 -25.20
C SER A 188 2.25 -1.55 -24.02
N ILE A 189 1.09 -1.54 -23.37
CA ILE A 189 0.76 -2.41 -22.25
C ILE A 189 0.51 -3.84 -22.75
N ASN A 190 1.25 -4.80 -22.21
CA ASN A 190 1.09 -6.22 -22.51
C ASN A 190 0.89 -7.09 -21.27
N HIS A 191 1.01 -6.52 -20.06
CA HIS A 191 0.89 -7.27 -18.81
C HIS A 191 0.25 -6.43 -17.71
N VAL A 192 -0.44 -7.09 -16.77
CA VAL A 192 -1.04 -6.47 -15.59
C VAL A 192 -0.83 -7.37 -14.37
N GLY A 193 -0.76 -6.77 -13.18
CA GLY A 193 -0.86 -7.48 -11.92
C GLY A 193 -1.48 -6.62 -10.82
N LEU A 194 -1.71 -7.22 -9.66
CA LEU A 194 -2.27 -6.58 -8.48
C LEU A 194 -1.14 -6.25 -7.51
N TYR A 195 -0.97 -4.99 -7.16
CA TYR A 195 0.02 -4.56 -6.17
C TYR A 195 -0.37 -5.04 -4.78
N VAL A 196 0.61 -5.57 -4.04
CA VAL A 196 0.41 -6.18 -2.71
C VAL A 196 1.26 -5.52 -1.62
N GLY A 197 1.92 -4.40 -1.91
CA GLY A 197 2.83 -3.73 -0.97
C GLY A 197 4.30 -4.04 -1.25
N ASP A 198 5.21 -3.30 -0.59
CA ASP A 198 6.67 -3.50 -0.60
C ASP A 198 7.32 -3.65 -1.98
N SER A 199 6.87 -2.90 -2.98
CA SER A 199 7.33 -3.07 -4.37
C SER A 199 7.10 -4.50 -4.91
N LYS A 200 6.08 -5.21 -4.42
CA LYS A 200 5.68 -6.55 -4.90
C LYS A 200 4.27 -6.52 -5.47
N PHE A 201 4.01 -7.45 -6.38
CA PHE A 201 2.70 -7.61 -7.00
C PHE A 201 2.44 -9.07 -7.31
N ILE A 202 1.18 -9.48 -7.27
CA ILE A 202 0.72 -10.82 -7.66
C ILE A 202 0.15 -10.79 -9.08
N HIS A 203 0.52 -11.78 -9.90
CA HIS A 203 0.14 -11.86 -11.31
C HIS A 203 0.14 -13.30 -11.83
N SER A 204 -0.53 -13.53 -12.96
CA SER A 204 -0.36 -14.72 -13.81
C SER A 204 0.51 -14.32 -15.03
N PRO A 205 1.81 -14.67 -15.08
CA PRO A 205 2.76 -14.02 -15.99
C PRO A 205 2.72 -14.52 -17.44
N GLN A 206 2.88 -15.82 -17.66
CA GLN A 206 3.08 -16.40 -19.00
C GLN A 206 2.92 -17.92 -19.00
N THR A 207 2.80 -18.51 -20.19
CA THR A 207 2.73 -19.96 -20.39
C THR A 207 3.90 -20.69 -19.72
N GLY A 208 3.59 -21.80 -19.05
CA GLY A 208 4.57 -22.61 -18.31
C GLY A 208 4.86 -22.10 -16.89
N ASP A 209 4.18 -21.05 -16.46
CA ASP A 209 4.34 -20.45 -15.14
C ASP A 209 3.00 -20.43 -14.38
N VAL A 210 3.02 -19.94 -13.15
CA VAL A 210 1.87 -19.94 -12.24
C VAL A 210 1.56 -18.54 -11.71
N VAL A 211 0.37 -18.37 -11.14
CA VAL A 211 0.05 -17.19 -10.32
C VAL A 211 1.06 -17.11 -9.19
N LYS A 212 1.81 -16.00 -9.09
CA LYS A 212 2.86 -15.82 -8.08
C LYS A 212 3.06 -14.37 -7.70
N VAL A 213 3.77 -14.15 -6.61
CA VAL A 213 4.22 -12.83 -6.18
C VAL A 213 5.60 -12.57 -6.78
N THR A 214 5.76 -11.41 -7.42
CA THR A 214 7.02 -11.00 -8.03
C THR A 214 7.41 -9.61 -7.53
N SER A 215 8.72 -9.41 -7.32
CA SER A 215 9.27 -8.10 -7.01
C SER A 215 9.32 -7.23 -8.26
N MET A 216 8.88 -5.99 -8.10
CA MET A 216 9.13 -4.89 -9.02
C MET A 216 10.02 -3.82 -8.38
N ALA A 217 10.81 -4.12 -7.36
CA ALA A 217 11.76 -3.18 -6.75
C ALA A 217 12.74 -2.60 -7.79
N PRO A 218 13.36 -1.43 -7.54
CA PRO A 218 14.34 -0.82 -8.44
C PRO A 218 15.41 -1.84 -8.89
N GLY A 219 15.79 -1.77 -10.18
CA GLY A 219 16.76 -2.70 -10.79
C GLY A 219 16.16 -3.98 -11.39
N THR A 220 14.94 -4.36 -11.02
CA THR A 220 14.27 -5.54 -11.59
C THR A 220 13.76 -5.32 -13.03
N ASN A 221 13.55 -6.40 -13.78
CA ASN A 221 12.96 -6.33 -15.12
C ASN A 221 11.54 -5.73 -15.12
N TYR A 222 10.74 -6.02 -14.09
CA TYR A 222 9.41 -5.43 -13.95
C TYR A 222 9.46 -3.93 -13.63
N ALA A 223 10.43 -3.48 -12.83
CA ALA A 223 10.60 -2.04 -12.57
C ALA A 223 10.83 -1.24 -13.86
N LYS A 224 11.68 -1.75 -14.77
CA LYS A 224 12.01 -1.10 -16.05
C LYS A 224 10.82 -1.05 -17.02
N ARG A 225 9.86 -1.96 -16.86
CA ARG A 225 8.72 -2.13 -17.77
C ARG A 225 7.42 -1.52 -17.25
N LEU A 226 7.40 -0.96 -16.04
CA LEU A 226 6.21 -0.34 -15.47
C LEU A 226 5.82 0.87 -16.32
N ILE A 227 4.62 0.84 -16.89
CA ILE A 227 4.08 1.94 -17.72
C ILE A 227 3.19 2.85 -16.86
N THR A 228 2.27 2.26 -16.11
CA THR A 228 1.31 3.03 -15.30
C THR A 228 0.72 2.14 -14.19
N ALA A 229 0.01 2.75 -13.27
CA ALA A 229 -0.77 2.07 -12.25
C ALA A 229 -2.12 2.77 -12.09
N THR A 230 -3.15 2.01 -11.71
CA THR A 230 -4.47 2.56 -11.42
C THR A 230 -5.06 2.03 -10.11
N ARG A 231 -5.78 2.91 -9.43
CA ARG A 231 -6.56 2.61 -8.23
C ARG A 231 -8.03 2.54 -8.59
N VAL A 232 -8.59 1.34 -8.47
CA VAL A 232 -9.98 1.04 -8.85
C VAL A 232 -10.93 1.18 -7.65
N LEU A 233 -10.47 0.79 -6.45
CA LEU A 233 -11.22 0.88 -5.20
C LEU A 233 -10.67 2.07 -4.39
N GLN A 234 -11.56 2.88 -3.82
CA GLN A 234 -11.22 4.11 -3.09
C GLN A 234 -11.60 4.01 -1.63
#